data_AF-A0A2T7WYU6-F1
#
_entry.id   AF-A0A2T7WYU6-F1
#
_cell.length_a   1.000
_cell.length_b   1.000
_cell.length_c   1.000
_cell.angle_alpha   90.00
_cell.angle_beta   90.00
_cell.angle_gamma   90.00
#
_symmetry.space_group_name_H-M   'P 1'
#
loop_
_entity.id
_entity.type
_entity.pdbx_description
1 polymer ?
#
loop_
_entity_poly.entity_id
_entity_poly.type
_entity_poly.pdbx_seq_one_letter_code
_entity_poly.pdbx_strand_id
1 'polypeptide(L)'
;MTIEILLGGFVAAFGLLSVIFARQLTDFLVAANYVISAHRGADMNASQGPWSNRILGVLFMAFGTFLIVIGATSAPSPGRSPSQVGEVVGPLIAAAILALIGLIVLFSRRHLAVLAAQRLRTHAGDIYQDPEVDRYARMIVSTFAAWVFILAALFSAIGVIITLGP
;
A
#
# COMPACT_ATOMS: atom_id res chain seq x y z
N MET A 1 21.33 -4.18 -2.37
CA MET A 1 21.61 -3.10 -1.40
C MET A 1 20.49 -2.05 -1.37
N THR A 2 20.26 -1.30 -2.44
CA THR A 2 19.32 -0.16 -2.39
C THR A 2 17.85 -0.57 -2.35
N ILE A 3 17.49 -1.67 -3.02
CA ILE A 3 16.11 -2.20 -3.00
C ILE A 3 15.73 -2.64 -1.59
N GLU A 4 16.64 -3.27 -0.83
CA GLU A 4 16.34 -3.68 0.56
C GLU A 4 16.17 -2.47 1.49
N ILE A 5 16.91 -1.38 1.28
CA ILE A 5 16.77 -0.15 2.08
C ILE A 5 15.45 0.57 1.74
N LEU A 6 15.10 0.69 0.46
CA LEU A 6 13.85 1.32 0.04
C LEU A 6 12.63 0.49 0.46
N LEU A 7 12.68 -0.82 0.22
CA LEU A 7 11.63 -1.74 0.64
C LEU A 7 11.54 -1.78 2.17
N GLY A 8 12.67 -1.85 2.87
CA GLY A 8 12.72 -1.85 4.32
C GLY A 8 12.19 -0.55 4.93
N GLY A 9 12.58 0.60 4.38
CA GLY A 9 12.07 1.92 4.78
C GLY A 9 10.56 2.05 4.56
N PHE A 10 10.08 1.55 3.42
CA PHE A 10 8.65 1.49 3.12
C PHE A 10 7.88 0.61 4.08
N VAL A 11 8.33 -0.62 4.30
CA VAL A 11 7.65 -1.57 5.19
C VAL A 11 7.68 -1.06 6.64
N ALA A 12 8.77 -0.40 7.05
CA ALA A 12 8.86 0.25 8.36
C ALA A 12 7.88 1.43 8.50
N ALA A 13 7.81 2.31 7.50
CA ALA A 13 6.87 3.43 7.51
C ALA A 13 5.42 2.96 7.49
N PHE A 14 5.09 1.93 6.70
CA PHE A 14 3.77 1.31 6.72
C PHE A 14 3.44 0.75 8.10
N GLY A 15 4.36 -0.02 8.69
CA GLY A 15 4.18 -0.57 10.03
C GLY A 15 3.92 0.51 11.09
N LEU A 16 4.64 1.63 11.02
CA LEU A 16 4.45 2.77 11.91
C LEU A 16 3.05 3.38 11.75
N LEU A 17 2.61 3.60 10.51
CA LEU A 17 1.28 4.11 10.22
C LEU A 17 0.19 3.12 10.68
N SER A 18 0.40 1.81 10.53
CA SER A 18 -0.50 0.78 11.02
C SER A 18 -0.63 0.77 12.54
N VAL A 19 0.43 1.13 13.28
CA VAL A 19 0.36 1.27 14.74
C VAL A 19 -0.40 2.53 15.15
N ILE A 20 -0.06 3.67 14.57
CA ILE A 20 -0.64 4.98 14.93
C ILE A 20 -2.12 5.03 14.56
N PHE A 21 -2.47 4.57 13.35
CA PHE A 21 -3.82 4.64 12.79
C PHE A 21 -4.54 3.29 12.82
N ALA A 22 -4.20 2.42 13.77
CA ALA A 22 -4.68 1.04 13.80
C ALA A 22 -6.20 0.90 13.74
N ARG A 23 -6.94 1.81 14.39
CA ARG A 23 -8.40 1.79 14.39
C ARG A 23 -8.94 2.12 13.00
N GLN A 24 -8.48 3.23 12.42
CA GLN A 24 -8.85 3.66 11.08
C GLN A 24 -8.46 2.63 10.01
N LEU A 25 -7.32 1.97 10.19
CA LEU A 25 -6.86 0.89 9.32
C LEU A 25 -7.75 -0.34 9.42
N THR A 26 -8.20 -0.69 10.63
CA THR A 26 -9.15 -1.80 10.84
C THR A 26 -10.48 -1.50 10.15
N ASP A 27 -11.05 -0.32 10.39
CA ASP A 27 -12.32 0.10 9.80
C ASP A 27 -12.22 0.12 8.26
N PHE A 28 -11.09 0.60 7.73
CA PHE A 28 -10.79 0.56 6.29
C PHE A 28 -10.71 -0.86 5.74
N LEU A 29 -9.97 -1.77 6.37
CA LEU A 29 -9.78 -3.14 5.89
C LEU A 29 -11.08 -3.94 5.91
N VAL A 30 -11.87 -3.80 6.97
CA VAL A 30 -13.19 -4.42 7.07
C VAL A 30 -14.11 -3.89 5.97
N ALA A 31 -14.25 -2.57 5.83
CA ALA A 31 -15.08 -1.96 4.80
C ALA A 31 -14.63 -2.33 3.37
N ALA A 32 -13.32 -2.37 3.11
CA ALA A 32 -12.77 -2.79 1.82
C ALA A 32 -13.11 -4.25 1.49
N ASN A 33 -13.13 -5.14 2.48
CA ASN A 33 -13.49 -6.54 2.25
C ASN A 33 -14.98 -6.71 1.97
N TYR A 34 -15.85 -5.93 2.59
CA TYR A 34 -17.27 -5.89 2.22
C TYR A 34 -17.51 -5.41 0.78
N VAL A 35 -16.64 -4.53 0.22
CA VAL A 35 -16.71 -4.16 -1.21
C VAL A 35 -16.36 -5.34 -2.12
N ILE A 36 -15.45 -6.22 -1.69
CA ILE A 36 -15.00 -7.38 -2.48
C ILE A 36 -15.97 -8.55 -2.34
N SER A 37 -16.38 -8.90 -1.11
CA SER A 37 -17.28 -10.01 -0.80
C SER A 37 -17.88 -9.87 0.61
N ALA A 38 -19.20 -10.06 0.76
CA ALA A 38 -19.87 -10.00 2.06
C ALA A 38 -19.31 -10.99 3.10
N HIS A 39 -19.02 -12.22 2.68
CA HIS A 39 -18.53 -13.27 3.60
C HIS A 39 -17.16 -12.88 4.18
N ARG A 40 -16.25 -12.40 3.34
CA ARG A 40 -14.92 -11.94 3.77
C ARG A 40 -15.00 -10.73 4.70
N GLY A 41 -15.94 -9.82 4.46
CA GLY A 41 -16.19 -8.68 5.35
C GLY A 41 -16.66 -9.12 6.75
N ALA A 42 -17.59 -10.07 6.83
CA ALA A 42 -18.10 -10.61 8.08
C ALA A 42 -17.02 -11.35 8.88
N ASP A 43 -16.23 -12.20 8.21
CA ASP A 43 -15.12 -12.93 8.84
C ASP A 43 -14.04 -11.96 9.38
N MET A 44 -13.72 -10.90 8.63
CA MET A 44 -12.76 -9.88 9.07
C MET A 44 -13.32 -9.00 10.19
N ASN A 45 -14.59 -8.64 10.15
CA ASN A 45 -15.22 -7.88 11.24
C ASN A 45 -15.22 -8.70 12.55
N ALA A 46 -15.42 -10.01 12.46
CA ALA A 46 -15.42 -10.91 13.62
C ALA A 46 -14.00 -11.15 14.19
N SER A 47 -12.95 -11.03 13.37
CA SER A 47 -11.58 -11.43 13.75
C SER A 47 -10.58 -10.28 13.88
N GLN A 48 -10.81 -9.12 13.25
CA GLN A 48 -9.85 -8.01 13.28
C GLN A 48 -10.21 -6.97 14.33
N GLY A 49 -9.39 -6.91 15.38
CA GLY A 49 -9.37 -5.80 16.33
C GLY A 49 -8.24 -4.79 16.06
N PRO A 50 -8.35 -3.53 16.50
CA PRO A 50 -7.27 -2.54 16.40
C PRO A 50 -5.94 -3.04 17.00
N TRP A 51 -6.01 -3.89 18.01
CA TRP A 51 -4.82 -4.50 18.62
C TRP A 51 -4.10 -5.47 17.67
N SER A 52 -4.83 -6.27 16.88
CA SER A 52 -4.25 -7.13 15.84
C SER A 52 -3.49 -6.32 14.80
N ASN A 53 -4.07 -5.21 14.34
CA ASN A 53 -3.42 -4.34 13.36
C ASN A 53 -2.22 -3.57 13.94
N ARG A 54 -2.20 -3.27 15.25
CA ARG A 54 -1.00 -2.77 15.93
C ARG A 54 0.11 -3.80 15.95
N ILE A 55 -0.19 -5.05 16.28
CA ILE A 55 0.82 -6.13 16.29
C ILE A 55 1.39 -6.33 14.89
N LEU A 56 0.52 -6.41 13.89
CA LEU A 56 0.94 -6.51 12.50
C LEU A 56 1.84 -5.32 12.11
N GLY A 57 1.47 -4.11 12.53
CA GLY A 57 2.28 -2.91 12.34
C GLY A 57 3.66 -2.99 13.00
N VAL A 58 3.75 -3.49 14.24
CA VAL A 58 5.02 -3.72 14.95
C VAL A 58 5.89 -4.76 14.22
N LEU A 59 5.28 -5.85 13.73
CA LEU A 59 5.99 -6.85 12.94
C LEU A 59 6.52 -6.27 11.63
N PHE A 60 5.72 -5.47 10.92
CA PHE A 60 6.19 -4.77 9.73
C PHE A 60 7.30 -3.76 10.05
N MET A 61 7.23 -3.02 11.16
CA MET A 61 8.34 -2.17 11.58
C MET A 61 9.61 -2.96 11.82
N ALA A 62 9.54 -4.03 12.62
CA ALA A 62 10.70 -4.86 12.93
C ALA A 62 11.32 -5.47 11.66
N PHE A 63 10.48 -6.00 10.77
CA PHE A 63 10.92 -6.57 9.50
C PHE A 63 11.52 -5.51 8.56
N GLY A 64 10.87 -4.34 8.45
CA GLY A 64 11.35 -3.23 7.64
C GLY A 64 12.71 -2.71 8.13
N THR A 65 12.86 -2.51 9.45
CA THR A 65 14.13 -2.14 10.06
C THR A 65 15.21 -3.21 9.84
N PHE A 66 14.86 -4.49 9.95
CA PHE A 66 15.78 -5.58 9.64
C PHE A 66 16.27 -5.57 8.19
N LEU A 67 15.37 -5.34 7.23
CA LEU A 67 15.73 -5.19 5.81
C LEU A 67 16.65 -3.98 5.57
N ILE A 68 16.42 -2.86 6.26
CA ILE A 68 17.32 -1.68 6.20
C ILE A 68 18.70 -2.06 6.73
N VAL A 69 18.78 -2.74 7.88
CA VAL A 69 20.05 -3.14 8.49
C VAL A 69 20.82 -4.10 7.57
N ILE A 70 20.17 -5.14 7.04
CA ILE A 70 20.80 -6.06 6.08
C ILE A 70 21.23 -5.31 4.82
N GLY A 71 20.37 -4.45 4.28
CA GLY A 71 20.69 -3.64 3.10
C GLY A 71 21.89 -2.74 3.35
N ALA A 72 22.01 -2.13 4.53
CA ALA A 72 23.13 -1.29 4.92
C ALA A 72 24.43 -2.08 5.15
N THR A 73 24.35 -3.29 5.72
CA THR A 73 25.54 -4.13 5.98
C THR A 73 26.02 -4.91 4.75
N SER A 74 25.17 -5.10 3.74
CA SER A 74 25.48 -5.82 2.49
C SER A 74 25.97 -4.89 1.38
N ALA A 75 26.63 -3.79 1.74
CA ALA A 75 27.06 -2.77 0.80
C ALA A 75 27.96 -3.38 -0.30
N PRO A 76 27.68 -3.13 -1.61
CA PRO A 76 28.61 -3.51 -2.64
C PRO A 76 29.89 -2.69 -2.46
N SER A 77 31.04 -3.33 -2.65
CA SER A 77 32.27 -2.60 -2.92
C SER A 77 32.03 -1.56 -4.02
N PRO A 78 32.64 -0.37 -3.92
CA PRO A 78 32.49 0.66 -4.94
C PRO A 78 32.88 0.10 -6.32
N GLY A 79 32.05 0.31 -7.34
CA GLY A 79 32.42 0.03 -8.74
C GLY A 79 31.58 -1.01 -9.52
N ARG A 80 30.35 -1.36 -9.11
CA ARG A 80 29.47 -2.20 -9.95
C ARG A 80 28.62 -1.34 -10.88
N SER A 81 29.07 -1.13 -12.12
CA SER A 81 28.24 -0.55 -13.18
C SER A 81 27.04 -1.46 -13.46
N PRO A 82 25.83 -0.93 -13.73
CA PRO A 82 24.67 -1.74 -14.10
C PRO A 82 25.02 -2.61 -15.32
N SER A 83 24.95 -3.93 -15.16
CA SER A 83 25.48 -4.88 -16.17
C SER A 83 24.55 -5.06 -17.37
N GLN A 84 23.26 -4.69 -17.24
CA GLN A 84 22.28 -4.83 -18.31
C GLN A 84 21.24 -3.71 -18.28
N VAL A 85 20.93 -3.14 -19.44
CA VAL A 85 19.89 -2.11 -19.64
C VAL A 85 18.52 -2.53 -19.06
N GLY A 86 18.24 -3.83 -19.02
CA GLY A 86 17.01 -4.38 -18.45
C GLY A 86 16.83 -4.15 -16.94
N GLU A 87 17.92 -4.02 -16.17
CA GLU A 87 17.88 -3.81 -14.71
C GLU A 87 17.33 -2.42 -14.33
N VAL A 88 17.47 -1.45 -15.24
CA VAL A 88 16.98 -0.07 -15.09
C VAL A 88 15.60 0.11 -15.71
N VAL A 89 15.44 -0.41 -16.94
CA VAL A 89 14.26 -0.14 -17.77
C VAL A 89 13.02 -0.85 -17.22
N GLY A 90 13.16 -2.04 -16.66
CA GLY A 90 12.05 -2.78 -16.06
C GLY A 90 11.34 -2.03 -14.92
N PRO A 91 12.07 -1.61 -13.87
CA PRO A 91 11.49 -0.83 -12.76
C PRO A 91 10.85 0.49 -13.21
N LEU A 92 11.44 1.21 -14.16
CA LEU A 92 10.89 2.47 -14.68
C LEU A 92 9.59 2.26 -15.47
N ILE A 93 9.52 1.22 -16.31
CA ILE A 93 8.27 0.86 -17.02
C ILE A 93 7.19 0.47 -16.01
N ALA A 94 7.53 -0.36 -15.00
CA ALA A 94 6.60 -0.74 -13.95
C ALA A 94 6.08 0.49 -13.17
N ALA A 95 6.96 1.44 -12.84
CA ALA A 95 6.61 2.70 -12.20
C ALA A 95 5.66 3.53 -13.06
N ALA A 96 5.92 3.66 -14.37
CA ALA A 96 5.08 4.41 -15.29
C ALA A 96 3.68 3.79 -15.43
N ILE A 97 3.60 2.46 -15.54
CA ILE A 97 2.32 1.73 -15.60
C ILE A 97 1.54 1.92 -14.29
N LEU A 98 2.20 1.78 -13.14
CA LEU A 98 1.56 2.01 -11.84
C LEU A 98 1.07 3.45 -11.71
N ALA A 99 1.88 4.44 -12.09
CA ALA A 99 1.47 5.85 -12.08
C ALA A 99 0.26 6.11 -12.98
N LEU A 100 0.20 5.48 -14.17
CA LEU A 100 -0.93 5.57 -15.07
C LEU A 100 -2.20 4.95 -14.46
N ILE A 101 -2.08 3.77 -13.82
CA ILE A 101 -3.18 3.13 -13.10
C ILE A 101 -3.67 4.06 -11.97
N GLY A 102 -2.75 4.64 -11.19
CA GLY A 102 -3.09 5.58 -10.13
C GLY A 102 -3.83 6.81 -10.64
N LEU A 103 -3.39 7.36 -11.79
CA LEU A 103 -4.06 8.47 -12.47
C LEU A 103 -5.46 8.08 -12.93
N ILE A 104 -5.63 6.93 -13.56
CA ILE A 104 -6.95 6.41 -13.98
C ILE A 104 -7.88 6.30 -12.76
N VAL A 105 -7.40 5.73 -11.65
CA VAL A 105 -8.17 5.63 -10.41
C VAL A 105 -8.56 7.02 -9.88
N LEU A 106 -7.65 8.00 -9.91
CA LEU A 106 -7.96 9.37 -9.49
C LEU A 106 -8.97 10.06 -10.41
N PHE A 107 -8.86 9.90 -11.73
CA PHE A 107 -9.83 10.44 -12.69
C PHE A 107 -11.20 9.80 -12.51
N SER A 108 -11.24 8.48 -12.29
CA SER A 108 -12.46 7.71 -12.05
C SER A 108 -12.92 7.77 -10.59
N ARG A 109 -12.29 8.55 -9.70
CA ARG A 109 -12.53 8.52 -8.25
C ARG A 109 -14.00 8.67 -7.87
N ARG A 110 -14.73 9.54 -8.59
CA ARG A 110 -16.15 9.79 -8.33
C ARG A 110 -16.99 8.55 -8.68
N HIS A 111 -16.77 7.97 -9.85
CA HIS A 111 -17.47 6.77 -10.29
C HIS A 111 -17.11 5.55 -9.42
N LEU A 112 -15.83 5.36 -9.12
CA LEU A 112 -15.36 4.28 -8.26
C LEU A 112 -15.90 4.41 -6.83
N ALA A 113 -15.99 5.62 -6.28
CA ALA A 113 -16.56 5.84 -4.96
C ALA A 113 -18.07 5.53 -4.94
N VAL A 114 -18.82 5.86 -6.00
CA VAL A 114 -20.23 5.48 -6.12
C VAL A 114 -20.39 3.95 -6.20
N LEU A 115 -19.57 3.27 -7.01
CA LEU A 115 -19.59 1.81 -7.10
C LEU A 115 -19.22 1.14 -5.77
N ALA A 116 -18.19 1.65 -5.09
CA ALA A 116 -17.79 1.17 -3.77
C ALA A 116 -18.89 1.40 -2.72
N ALA A 117 -19.55 2.56 -2.74
CA ALA A 117 -20.68 2.86 -1.86
C ALA A 117 -21.86 1.93 -2.12
N GLN A 118 -22.22 1.70 -3.39
CA GLN A 118 -23.26 0.74 -3.76
C GLN A 118 -22.93 -0.66 -3.24
N ARG A 119 -21.68 -1.13 -3.43
CA ARG A 119 -21.26 -2.43 -2.92
C ARG A 119 -21.23 -2.51 -1.39
N LEU A 120 -20.87 -1.43 -0.70
CA LEU A 120 -20.94 -1.37 0.75
C LEU A 120 -22.39 -1.46 1.24
N ARG A 121 -23.32 -0.74 0.61
CA ARG A 121 -24.75 -0.83 0.95
C ARG A 121 -25.31 -2.22 0.76
N THR A 122 -24.93 -2.90 -0.33
CA THR A 122 -25.45 -4.25 -0.62
C THR A 122 -24.91 -5.32 0.31
N HIS A 123 -23.67 -5.18 0.82
CA HIS A 123 -23.01 -6.23 1.60
C HIS A 123 -22.89 -5.92 3.09
N ALA A 124 -23.06 -4.66 3.52
CA ALA A 124 -22.87 -4.19 4.88
C ALA A 124 -23.89 -3.12 5.32
N GLY A 125 -25.06 -3.07 4.66
CA GLY A 125 -26.11 -2.08 4.94
C GLY A 125 -26.76 -2.20 6.33
N ASP A 126 -26.52 -3.30 7.02
CA ASP A 126 -26.87 -3.56 8.41
C ASP A 126 -25.86 -2.97 9.43
N ILE A 127 -24.61 -2.75 9.00
CA ILE A 127 -23.51 -2.28 9.84
C ILE A 127 -23.26 -0.78 9.66
N TYR A 128 -23.35 -0.26 8.43
CA TYR A 128 -23.02 1.13 8.12
C TYR A 128 -24.25 1.95 7.70
N GLN A 129 -24.42 3.14 8.28
CA GLN A 129 -25.51 4.07 7.94
C GLN A 129 -25.10 5.09 6.86
N ASP A 130 -26.08 5.76 6.27
CA ASP A 130 -25.95 6.47 4.98
C ASP A 130 -25.34 7.89 4.96
N PRO A 131 -24.57 8.33 5.97
CA PRO A 131 -23.44 9.22 5.65
C PRO A 131 -22.08 8.52 5.78
N GLU A 132 -22.01 7.41 6.50
CA GLU A 132 -20.75 6.70 6.76
C GLU A 132 -20.31 5.88 5.55
N VAL A 133 -21.24 5.23 4.86
CA VAL A 133 -20.97 4.46 3.63
C VAL A 133 -20.23 5.32 2.59
N ASP A 134 -20.76 6.50 2.28
CA ASP A 134 -20.17 7.39 1.27
C ASP A 134 -18.82 7.96 1.72
N ARG A 135 -18.60 8.11 3.02
CA ARG A 135 -17.29 8.50 3.58
C ARG A 135 -16.28 7.37 3.42
N TYR A 136 -16.62 6.14 3.81
CA TYR A 136 -15.73 4.99 3.70
C TYR A 136 -15.44 4.62 2.24
N ALA A 137 -16.43 4.67 1.35
CA ALA A 137 -16.23 4.43 -0.07
C ALA A 137 -15.23 5.42 -0.70
N ARG A 138 -15.34 6.71 -0.39
CA ARG A 138 -14.35 7.71 -0.82
C ARG A 138 -12.97 7.48 -0.21
N MET A 139 -12.92 7.15 1.08
CA MET A 139 -11.68 6.83 1.77
C MET A 139 -11.00 5.60 1.16
N ILE A 140 -11.78 4.61 0.74
CA ILE A 140 -11.23 3.39 0.14
C ILE A 140 -10.58 3.69 -1.20
N VAL A 141 -11.29 4.40 -2.06
CA VAL A 141 -10.79 4.76 -3.41
C VAL A 141 -9.59 5.69 -3.32
N SER A 142 -9.59 6.67 -2.41
CA SER A 142 -8.44 7.57 -2.23
C SER A 142 -7.22 6.85 -1.65
N THR A 143 -7.43 5.97 -0.68
CA THR A 143 -6.36 5.17 -0.08
C THR A 143 -5.75 4.22 -1.11
N PHE A 144 -6.57 3.56 -1.92
CA PHE A 144 -6.09 2.70 -3.01
C PHE A 144 -5.26 3.48 -4.04
N ALA A 145 -5.74 4.66 -4.48
CA ALA A 145 -4.99 5.51 -5.39
C ALA A 145 -3.63 5.93 -4.80
N ALA A 146 -3.63 6.38 -3.53
CA ALA A 146 -2.41 6.78 -2.83
C ALA A 146 -1.39 5.63 -2.76
N TRP A 147 -1.84 4.41 -2.47
CA TRP A 147 -0.97 3.23 -2.45
C TRP A 147 -0.34 2.93 -3.80
N VAL A 148 -1.11 3.03 -4.89
CA VAL A 148 -0.60 2.83 -6.24
C VAL A 148 0.48 3.86 -6.60
N PHE A 149 0.31 5.13 -6.21
CA PHE A 149 1.33 6.16 -6.41
C PHE A 149 2.59 5.94 -5.57
N ILE A 150 2.45 5.52 -4.30
CA ILE A 150 3.60 5.23 -3.45
C ILE A 150 4.41 4.07 -4.05
N LEU A 151 3.75 3.01 -4.53
CA LEU A 151 4.42 1.92 -5.23
C LEU A 151 5.11 2.41 -6.50
N ALA A 152 4.45 3.23 -7.32
CA ALA A 152 5.05 3.82 -8.50
C ALA A 152 6.33 4.64 -8.16
N ALA A 153 6.27 5.44 -7.10
CA ALA A 153 7.40 6.23 -6.64
C ALA A 153 8.57 5.34 -6.16
N LEU A 154 8.28 4.23 -5.47
CA LEU A 154 9.31 3.27 -5.05
C LEU A 154 9.98 2.58 -6.25
N PHE A 155 9.20 2.10 -7.21
CA PHE A 155 9.74 1.49 -8.43
C PHE A 155 10.57 2.49 -9.25
N SER A 156 10.13 3.75 -9.30
CA SER A 156 10.88 4.84 -9.93
C SER A 156 12.19 5.13 -9.20
N ALA A 157 12.17 5.23 -7.86
CA ALA A 157 13.36 5.44 -7.04
C ALA A 157 14.37 4.28 -7.19
N ILE A 158 13.89 3.03 -7.29
CA ILE A 158 14.72 1.86 -7.60
C ILE A 158 15.40 2.06 -8.96
N GLY A 159 14.64 2.42 -10.01
CA GLY A 159 15.20 2.67 -11.34
C GLY A 159 16.27 3.77 -11.35
N VAL A 160 15.99 4.90 -10.69
CA VAL A 160 16.90 6.06 -10.61
C VAL A 160 18.19 5.71 -9.88
N ILE A 161 18.12 4.99 -8.77
CA ILE A 161 19.32 4.65 -8.00
C ILE A 161 20.17 3.59 -8.72
N ILE A 162 19.56 2.68 -9.49
CA ILE A 162 20.30 1.75 -10.35
C ILE A 162 21.03 2.53 -11.48
N THR A 163 20.42 3.59 -12.02
CA THR A 163 21.06 4.42 -13.06
C THR A 163 22.16 5.35 -12.56
N LEU A 164 22.01 5.88 -11.34
CA LEU A 164 22.92 6.88 -10.75
C LEU A 164 23.93 6.25 -9.79
N GLY A 165 24.28 4.97 -9.98
CA GLY A 165 25.27 4.30 -9.12
C GLY A 165 26.52 5.17 -8.91
N PRO A 166 27.17 5.11 -7.72
CA PRO A 166 28.41 5.84 -7.49
C PRO A 166 29.51 5.44 -8.48
#